data_AF-A0A961WEY6-F1
#
_entry.id   AF-A0A961WEY6-F1
#
_cell.length_a   1.000
_cell.length_b   1.000
_cell.length_c   1.000
_cell.angle_alpha   90.00
_cell.angle_beta   90.00
_cell.angle_gamma   90.00
#
_symmetry.space_group_name_H-M   'P 1'
#
loop_
_entity.id
_entity.type
_entity.pdbx_description
1 polymer ?
#
loop_
_entity_poly.entity_id
_entity_poly.type
_entity_poly.pdbx_seq_one_letter_code
_entity_poly.pdbx_strand_id
1 'polypeptide(L)'
;MTDKTYNVLFLCTGNSARSILAESILSKEGGGRFKAFSAGSRPKGGVNPHALRELEALGYPATGLSSKSWDVFAEPGAPGMDFIFTV
;
A
#
# COMPACT_ATOMS: atom_id res chain seq x y z
N MET A 1 0.90 23.84 11.59
CA MET A 1 0.46 22.50 11.15
C MET A 1 1.65 21.57 11.34
N THR A 2 1.47 20.39 11.92
CA THR A 2 2.60 19.49 12.21
C THR A 2 3.20 18.96 10.91
N ASP A 3 4.51 19.13 10.70
CA ASP A 3 5.30 18.60 9.56
C ASP A 3 5.42 17.06 9.54
N LYS A 4 4.57 16.35 10.29
CA LYS A 4 4.63 14.90 10.39
C LYS A 4 3.93 14.27 9.19
N THR A 5 4.66 13.46 8.43
CA THR A 5 4.10 12.47 7.50
C THR A 5 3.74 11.20 8.29
N TYR A 6 2.51 10.71 8.14
CA TYR A 6 2.02 9.50 8.80
C TYR A 6 2.20 8.27 7.92
N ASN A 7 2.70 7.18 8.50
CA ASN A 7 2.84 5.90 7.79
C ASN A 7 1.55 5.08 7.93
N VAL A 8 1.04 4.57 6.80
CA VAL A 8 -0.21 3.79 6.74
C VAL A 8 0.03 2.45 6.07
N LEU A 9 -0.38 1.34 6.71
CA LEU A 9 -0.30 0.00 6.14
C LEU A 9 -1.70 -0.56 5.82
N PHE A 10 -1.93 -0.89 4.55
CA PHE A 10 -3.12 -1.61 4.09
C PHE A 10 -2.85 -3.12 3.99
N LEU A 11 -3.66 -3.91 4.67
CA LEU A 11 -3.53 -5.37 4.73
C LEU A 11 -4.70 -6.04 4.03
N CYS A 12 -4.40 -6.93 3.07
CA CYS A 12 -5.37 -7.89 2.56
C CYS A 12 -4.71 -9.27 2.42
N THR A 13 -5.47 -10.35 2.27
CA THR A 13 -4.89 -11.70 2.24
C THR A 13 -3.80 -11.86 1.16
N GLY A 14 -4.09 -11.46 -0.07
CA GLY A 14 -3.23 -11.75 -1.23
C GLY A 14 -2.22 -10.67 -1.60
N ASN A 15 -2.33 -9.47 -1.04
CA ASN A 15 -1.63 -8.26 -1.49
C ASN A 15 -1.55 -8.11 -3.02
N SER A 16 -2.66 -8.40 -3.72
CA SER A 16 -2.70 -8.35 -5.19
C SER A 16 -3.66 -7.31 -5.74
N ALA A 17 -4.72 -6.93 -5.00
CA ALA A 17 -5.73 -6.01 -5.52
C ALA A 17 -6.10 -4.92 -4.50
N ARG A 18 -6.99 -5.20 -3.54
CA ARG A 18 -7.56 -4.19 -2.62
C ARG A 18 -6.52 -3.35 -1.89
N SER A 19 -5.54 -3.99 -1.23
CA SER A 19 -4.51 -3.24 -0.52
C SER A 19 -3.55 -2.48 -1.45
N ILE A 20 -3.36 -2.96 -2.68
CA ILE A 20 -2.56 -2.27 -3.72
C ILE A 20 -3.29 -1.00 -4.22
N LEU A 21 -4.59 -1.11 -4.48
CA LEU A 21 -5.42 0.04 -4.85
C LEU A 21 -5.38 1.10 -3.74
N ALA A 22 -5.55 0.69 -2.49
CA ALA A 22 -5.54 1.59 -1.35
C ALA A 22 -4.17 2.28 -1.15
N GLU A 23 -3.06 1.55 -1.29
CA GLU A 23 -1.70 2.13 -1.24
C GLU A 23 -1.53 3.24 -2.27
N SER A 24 -1.88 2.96 -3.53
CA SER A 24 -1.71 3.93 -4.61
C SER A 24 -2.62 5.16 -4.45
N ILE A 25 -3.89 4.95 -4.12
CA ILE A 25 -4.86 6.04 -3.93
C ILE A 25 -4.39 6.94 -2.79
N LEU A 26 -4.06 6.40 -1.62
CA LEU A 26 -3.62 7.23 -0.49
C LEU A 26 -2.27 7.90 -0.75
N SER A 27 -1.37 7.28 -1.49
CA SER A 27 -0.09 7.91 -1.86
C SER A 27 -0.30 9.19 -2.67
N LYS A 28 -1.29 9.21 -3.57
CA LYS A 28 -1.64 10.40 -4.37
C LYS A 28 -2.50 11.39 -3.56
N GLU A 29 -3.64 10.94 -3.04
CA GLU A 29 -4.62 11.79 -2.36
C GLU A 29 -4.14 12.30 -1.00
N GLY A 30 -3.18 11.59 -0.38
CA GLY A 30 -2.60 11.96 0.90
C GLY A 30 -1.78 13.26 0.84
N GLY A 31 -1.36 13.71 -0.34
CA GLY A 31 -0.72 15.01 -0.55
C GLY A 31 0.52 15.22 0.33
N GLY A 32 1.35 14.19 0.49
CA GLY A 32 2.57 14.23 1.32
C GLY A 32 2.33 14.12 2.84
N ARG A 33 1.08 14.18 3.31
CA ARG A 33 0.72 13.96 4.72
C ARG A 33 0.74 12.49 5.10
N PHE A 34 0.59 11.60 4.12
CA PHE A 34 0.60 10.16 4.32
C PHE A 34 1.65 9.51 3.42
N LYS A 35 2.35 8.52 3.97
CA LYS A 35 3.13 7.55 3.24
C LYS A 35 2.43 6.20 3.36
N ALA A 36 1.88 5.72 2.25
CA ALA A 36 1.10 4.49 2.23
C ALA A 36 1.97 3.29 1.85
N PHE A 37 1.62 2.14 2.40
CA PHE A 37 2.22 0.85 2.15
C PHE A 37 1.13 -0.21 2.06
N SER A 38 1.41 -1.33 1.42
CA SER A 38 0.54 -2.50 1.48
C SER A 38 1.32 -3.80 1.67
N ALA A 39 0.63 -4.77 2.27
CA ALA A 39 1.12 -6.13 2.43
C ALA A 39 -0.04 -7.13 2.54
N GLY A 40 0.31 -8.40 2.71
CA GLY A 40 -0.67 -9.45 2.93
C GLY A 40 -0.19 -10.65 3.70
N SER A 41 -1.13 -11.42 4.24
CA SER A 41 -0.87 -12.61 5.06
C SER A 41 -0.46 -13.83 4.23
N ARG A 42 -0.92 -13.89 2.97
CA ARG A 42 -0.62 -14.95 1.99
C ARG A 42 -0.45 -14.31 0.61
N PRO A 43 0.65 -13.59 0.38
CA PRO A 43 0.89 -12.84 -0.85
C PRO A 43 0.80 -13.73 -2.09
N LYS A 44 0.20 -13.23 -3.17
CA LYS A 44 0.04 -13.99 -4.42
C LYS A 44 1.30 -14.01 -5.30
N GLY A 45 2.32 -13.23 -4.94
CA GLY A 45 3.58 -13.11 -5.69
C GLY A 45 3.53 -12.12 -6.85
N GLY A 46 2.34 -11.61 -7.19
CA GLY A 46 2.16 -10.61 -8.24
C GLY A 46 0.95 -9.72 -7.97
N VAL A 47 1.01 -8.50 -8.48
CA VAL A 47 -0.12 -7.57 -8.46
C VAL A 47 -1.15 -8.00 -9.51
N ASN A 48 -2.44 -7.90 -9.17
CA ASN A 48 -3.53 -8.21 -10.08
C ASN A 48 -3.52 -7.21 -11.26
N PRO A 49 -3.41 -7.68 -12.51
CA PRO A 49 -3.38 -6.80 -13.69
C PRO A 49 -4.63 -5.92 -13.85
N HIS A 50 -5.79 -6.34 -13.32
CA HIS A 50 -6.99 -5.50 -13.32
C HIS A 50 -6.86 -4.32 -12.35
N ALA A 51 -6.21 -4.51 -11.20
CA ALA A 51 -5.98 -3.42 -10.25
C ALA A 51 -5.03 -2.37 -10.85
N LEU A 52 -3.97 -2.80 -11.54
CA LEU A 52 -3.05 -1.89 -12.24
C LEU A 52 -3.76 -1.10 -13.34
N ARG A 53 -4.55 -1.78 -14.19
CA ARG A 53 -5.33 -1.12 -15.25
C ARG A 53 -6.32 -0.11 -14.71
N GLU A 54 -6.98 -0.41 -13.59
CA GLU A 54 -7.91 0.52 -12.95
C GLU A 54 -7.20 1.77 -12.42
N LEU A 55 -6.03 1.59 -11.77
CA LEU A 55 -5.22 2.72 -11.31
C LEU A 55 -4.79 3.59 -12.49
N GLU A 56 -4.29 2.99 -13.58
CA GLU A 56 -3.91 3.74 -14.79
C GLU A 56 -5.09 4.50 -15.39
N ALA A 57 -6.25 3.85 -15.54
CA ALA A 57 -7.45 4.45 -16.12
C ALA A 57 -7.95 5.67 -15.31
N LEU A 58 -7.78 5.63 -13.98
CA LEU A 58 -8.16 6.71 -13.08
C LEU A 58 -7.02 7.71 -12.80
N GLY A 59 -5.86 7.54 -13.44
CA GLY A 59 -4.71 8.44 -13.30
C GLY A 59 -4.00 8.34 -11.94
N TYR A 60 -4.05 7.19 -11.28
CA TYR A 60 -3.29 6.88 -10.07
C TYR A 60 -1.93 6.22 -10.40
N PRO A 61 -0.93 6.32 -9.52
CA PRO A 61 0.34 5.62 -9.70
C PRO A 61 0.15 4.10 -9.82
N ALA A 62 0.61 3.49 -10.91
CA ALA A 62 0.51 2.04 -11.13
C ALA A 62 1.87 1.33 -11.16
N THR A 63 2.97 2.05 -10.90
CA THR A 63 4.35 1.52 -10.92
C THR A 63 4.91 1.40 -9.50
N GLY A 64 5.89 0.50 -9.31
CA GLY A 64 6.56 0.33 -8.00
C GLY A 64 5.73 -0.46 -6.96
N LEU A 65 4.55 -0.92 -7.36
CA LEU A 65 3.66 -1.75 -6.55
C LEU A 65 4.10 -3.21 -6.62
N SER A 66 4.05 -3.93 -5.49
CA SER A 66 4.44 -5.33 -5.43
C SER A 66 3.66 -6.09 -4.36
N SER A 67 3.38 -7.36 -4.64
CA SER A 67 2.77 -8.29 -3.70
C SER A 67 3.83 -8.82 -2.73
N LYS A 68 3.74 -8.49 -1.43
CA LYS A 68 4.70 -8.86 -0.38
C LYS A 68 4.05 -9.30 0.93
N SER A 69 4.78 -10.05 1.75
CA SER A 69 4.33 -10.44 3.10
C SER A 69 4.32 -9.22 4.02
N TRP A 70 3.45 -9.20 5.02
CA TRP A 70 3.52 -8.19 6.08
C TRP A 70 4.79 -8.29 6.92
N ASP A 71 5.51 -9.42 6.85
CA ASP A 71 6.67 -9.67 7.69
C ASP A 71 7.79 -8.66 7.42
N VAL A 72 7.85 -8.11 6.20
CA VAL A 72 8.80 -7.04 5.83
C VAL A 72 8.61 -5.77 6.66
N PHE A 73 7.43 -5.57 7.26
CA PHE A 73 7.14 -4.43 8.15
C PHE A 73 7.41 -4.76 9.63
N ALA A 74 7.77 -5.99 9.94
CA ALA A 74 8.20 -6.43 11.28
C ALA A 74 9.73 -6.56 11.40
N GLU A 75 10.47 -6.42 10.29
CA GLU A 75 11.93 -6.49 10.29
C GLU A 75 12.58 -5.28 11.01
N PRO A 76 13.77 -5.46 11.60
CA PRO A 76 14.54 -4.34 12.16
C PRO A 76 14.76 -3.23 11.13
N GLY A 77 14.38 -2.00 11.48
CA GLY A 77 14.50 -0.84 10.58
C GLY A 77 13.31 -0.62 9.65
N ALA A 78 12.29 -1.48 9.70
CA ALA A 78 11.02 -1.22 9.04
C ALA A 78 10.38 0.09 9.54
N PRO A 79 9.65 0.83 8.68
CA PRO A 79 8.94 2.03 9.12
C PRO A 79 7.90 1.68 10.18
N GLY A 80 7.82 2.47 11.25
CA GLY A 80 6.74 2.36 12.23
C GLY A 80 5.42 2.82 11.63
N MET A 81 4.35 2.06 11.83
CA MET A 81 3.01 2.39 11.31
C MET A 81 2.21 3.22 12.31
N ASP A 82 1.67 4.35 11.85
CA ASP A 82 0.72 5.16 12.63
C ASP A 82 -0.71 4.60 12.49
N PHE A 83 -1.04 4.02 11.33
CA PHE A 83 -2.35 3.43 11.03
C PHE A 83 -2.21 2.08 10.32
N ILE A 84 -3.09 1.14 10.66
CA ILE A 84 -3.22 -0.15 9.97
C ILE A 84 -4.69 -0.36 9.61
N PHE A 85 -4.97 -0.59 8.34
CA PHE A 85 -6.31 -0.88 7.84
C PHE A 85 -6.36 -2.29 7.23
N THR A 86 -7.34 -3.08 7.67
CA THR A 86 -7.62 -4.40 7.09
C THR A 86 -8.74 -4.27 6.06
N VAL A 87 -8.54 -4.84 4.86
CA VAL A 87 -9.44 -4.68 3.71
C VAL A 87 -9.80 -5.97 2.99
#